data_AF-A0A2Z6CS30-F1
#
_entry.id   AF-A0A2Z6CS30-F1
#
_cell.length_a   1.000
_cell.length_b   1.000
_cell.length_c   1.000
_cell.angle_alpha   90.00
_cell.angle_beta   90.00
_cell.angle_gamma   90.00
#
_symmetry.space_group_name_H-M   'P 1'
#
loop_
_entity.id
_entity.type
_entity.pdbx_description
1 polymer ?
#
loop_
_entity_poly.entity_id
_entity_poly.type
_entity_poly.pdbx_seq_one_letter_code
_entity_poly.pdbx_strand_id
1 'polypeptide(L)' 'MQKLEIELDQETFAKINQLAQTYNCEISDIIKAMIDQLTQPEILNNSFIGKWGDEAELVDEMVADILKHRNYRD' A
#
# COMPACT_ATOMS: atom_id res chain seq x y z
N MET A 1 -7.68 23.66 14.76
CA MET A 1 -7.60 22.25 14.37
C MET A 1 -8.73 21.96 13.39
N GLN A 2 -8.46 21.24 12.31
CA GLN A 2 -9.48 20.80 11.35
C GLN A 2 -9.67 19.28 11.51
N LYS A 3 -10.90 18.79 11.38
CA LYS A 3 -11.23 17.36 11.53
C LYS A 3 -11.39 16.75 10.15
N LEU A 4 -10.69 15.64 9.91
CA LEU A 4 -10.81 14.83 8.70
C LEU A 4 -11.37 13.47 9.10
N GLU A 5 -12.44 13.03 8.44
CA GLU A 5 -13.00 11.69 8.57
C GLU A 5 -12.69 10.92 7.29
N ILE A 6 -12.12 9.72 7.42
CA ILE A 6 -11.72 8.87 6.31
C ILE A 6 -12.38 7.51 6.53
N GLU A 7 -13.06 7.01 5.51
CA GLU A 7 -13.55 5.65 5.47
C GLU A 7 -12.46 4.75 4.87
N LEU A 8 -12.14 3.67 5.56
CA LEU A 8 -11.15 2.68 5.12
C LEU A 8 -11.86 1.36 4.90
N ASP A 9 -11.39 0.60 3.92
CA ASP A 9 -11.80 -0.79 3.80
C ASP A 9 -11.34 -1.59 5.03
N GLN A 10 -11.99 -2.74 5.24
CA GLN A 10 -11.78 -3.56 6.43
C GLN A 10 -10.35 -4.09 6.53
N GLU A 11 -9.69 -4.37 5.40
CA GLU A 11 -8.33 -4.91 5.38
C GLU A 11 -7.32 -3.83 5.78
N THR A 12 -7.43 -2.65 5.19
CA THR A 12 -6.60 -1.48 5.53
C THR A 12 -6.80 -1.07 6.98
N PHE A 13 -8.05 -1.10 7.48
CA PHE A 13 -8.34 -0.83 8.88
C PHE A 13 -7.72 -1.87 9.83
N ALA A 14 -7.73 -3.15 9.47
CA ALA A 14 -7.09 -4.18 10.28
C ALA A 14 -5.57 -3.98 10.35
N LYS A 15 -4.94 -3.69 9.21
CA LYS A 15 -3.49 -3.44 9.11
C LYS A 15 -3.05 -2.24 9.95
N ILE A 16 -3.78 -1.11 9.88
CA ILE A 16 -3.41 0.09 10.62
C ILE A 16 -3.59 -0.10 12.14
N ASN A 17 -4.61 -0.86 12.56
CA ASN A 17 -4.77 -1.22 13.97
C ASN A 17 -3.63 -2.11 14.48
N GLN A 18 -3.21 -3.09 13.68
CA GLN A 18 -2.09 -3.96 14.04
C GLN A 18 -0.79 -3.16 14.18
N LEU A 19 -0.54 -2.20 13.29
CA LEU A 19 0.57 -1.25 13.41
C LEU A 19 0.47 -0.43 14.70
N ALA A 20 -0.70 0.16 14.98
CA ALA A 20 -0.94 0.96 16.18
C ALA A 20 -0.64 0.17 17.46
N GLN A 21 -1.06 -1.09 17.52
CA GLN A 21 -0.75 -1.98 18.64
C GLN A 21 0.74 -2.32 18.74
N THR A 22 1.39 -2.60 17.62
CA THR A 22 2.81 -2.98 17.58
C THR A 22 3.72 -1.85 18.09
N TYR A 23 3.42 -0.62 17.70
CA TYR A 23 4.19 0.56 18.07
C TYR A 23 3.63 1.28 19.31
N ASN A 24 2.58 0.73 19.93
CA ASN A 24 1.86 1.29 21.09
C ASN A 24 1.55 2.78 20.93
N CYS A 25 0.97 3.14 19.78
CA CYS A 25 0.66 4.51 19.40
C CYS A 25 -0.77 4.63 18.86
N GLU A 26 -1.26 5.86 18.73
CA GLU A 26 -2.54 6.09 18.08
C GLU A 26 -2.43 6.00 16.56
N ILE A 27 -3.52 5.55 15.91
CA ILE A 27 -3.65 5.58 14.46
C ILE A 27 -3.40 7.00 13.90
N SER A 28 -3.81 8.03 14.66
CA SER A 28 -3.60 9.43 14.29
C SER A 28 -2.12 9.78 14.12
N ASP A 29 -1.25 9.23 14.97
CA ASP A 29 0.20 9.48 14.93
C ASP A 29 0.88 8.69 13.82
N ILE A 30 0.39 7.49 13.51
CA ILE A 30 0.84 6.73 12.32
C ILE A 30 0.53 7.53 11.05
N ILE A 31 -0.70 8.03 10.92
CA ILE A 31 -1.10 8.81 9.74
C ILE A 31 -0.26 10.08 9.61
N LYS A 32 -0.02 10.81 10.70
CA LYS A 32 0.87 11.98 10.70
C LYS A 32 2.28 11.62 10.24
N ALA A 33 2.88 10.57 10.81
CA ALA A 33 4.22 10.14 10.46
C ALA A 33 4.33 9.70 8.99
N MET A 34 3.31 9.03 8.45
CA MET A 34 3.27 8.65 7.04
C MET A 34 3.13 9.88 6.13
N ILE A 35 2.28 10.85 6.49
CA ILE A 35 2.15 12.11 5.73
C ILE A 35 3.47 12.88 5.77
N ASP A 36 4.12 12.99 6.93
CA ASP A 36 5.42 13.66 7.07
C ASP A 36 6.51 12.97 6.25
N GLN A 37 6.48 11.63 6.12
CA GLN A 37 7.38 10.91 5.21
C GLN A 37 7.04 11.18 3.74
N LEU A 38 5.78 11.11 3.34
CA LEU A 38 5.36 11.31 1.95
C LEU A 38 5.53 12.76 1.46
N THR A 39 5.53 13.73 2.38
CA THR A 39 5.72 15.15 2.08
C THR A 39 7.16 15.61 2.21
N GLN A 40 8.09 14.74 2.65
CA GLN A 40 9.51 15.06 2.68
C GLN A 40 10.05 15.18 1.23
N PRO A 41 10.65 16.32 0.86
CA PRO A 41 11.14 16.58 -0.49
C PRO A 41 12.29 15.63 -0.91
N GLU A 42 13.02 15.06 0.06
CA GLU A 42 14.06 14.05 -0.22
C GLU A 42 13.48 12.68 -0.64
N ILE A 43 12.23 12.35 -0.29
CA ILE A 43 11.56 11.10 -0.70
C ILE A 43 10.89 11.22 -2.08
N LEU A 44 10.49 12.43 -2.49
CA LEU A 44 10.00 12.68 -3.85
C LEU A 44 11.05 12.37 -4.93
N ASN A 45 12.34 12.41 -4.57
CA ASN A 45 13.44 12.10 -5.49
C ASN A 45 14.01 10.67 -5.31
N ASN A 46 13.54 9.91 -4.32
CA ASN A 46 14.10 8.59 -4.02
C ASN A 46 13.01 7.51 -3.84
N SER A 47 12.62 6.94 -4.98
CA SER A 47 12.41 5.49 -5.12
C SER A 47 11.19 4.80 -4.45
N PHE A 48 10.18 5.50 -3.92
CA PHE A 48 8.94 4.82 -3.49
C PHE A 48 7.79 4.90 -4.51
N ILE A 49 7.61 6.02 -5.21
CA ILE A 49 6.52 6.15 -6.20
C ILE A 49 6.84 5.40 -7.51
N GLY A 50 8.12 5.28 -7.89
CA GLY A 50 8.54 4.55 -9.08
C GLY A 50 8.34 3.03 -9.02
N LYS A 51 8.24 2.43 -7.82
CA LYS A 51 8.06 0.97 -7.68
C LYS A 51 6.63 0.49 -7.95
N TRP A 52 5.63 1.36 -7.80
CA TRP A 52 4.24 1.01 -8.13
C TRP A 52 3.96 1.14 -9.64
N GLY A 53 4.83 1.81 -10.40
CA GLY A 53 4.73 1.91 -11.86
C GLY A 53 5.28 0.69 -12.61
N ASP A 54 6.28 0.01 -12.04
CA ASP A 54 6.95 -1.15 -12.66
C ASP A 54 6.25 -2.49 -12.40
N GLU A 55 5.32 -2.58 -11.44
CA GLU A 55 4.62 -3.84 -11.13
C GLU A 55 3.42 -4.12 -12.06
N ALA A 56 3.01 -3.16 -12.90
CA ALA A 56 1.93 -3.38 -13.85
C ALA A 56 2.29 -4.44 -14.92
N GLU A 57 3.55 -4.50 -15.36
CA GLU A 57 3.99 -5.51 -16.34
C GLU A 57 4.12 -6.91 -15.73
N LEU A 58 4.47 -7.02 -14.44
CA LEU A 58 4.62 -8.31 -13.75
C LEU A 58 3.27 -9.01 -13.51
N VAL A 59 2.19 -8.24 -13.33
CA VAL A 59 0.83 -8.79 -13.17
C VAL A 59 0.33 -9.40 -14.48
N ASP A 60 0.61 -8.77 -15.63
CA ASP A 60 0.21 -9.27 -16.95
C ASP A 60 0.94 -10.59 -17.29
N GLU A 61 2.23 -10.72 -16.95
CA GLU A 61 2.99 -11.96 -17.18
C GLU A 61 2.47 -13.11 -16.29
N MET A 62 2.15 -12.85 -15.01
CA MET A 62 1.54 -13.85 -14.12
C MET A 62 0.15 -14.30 -14.59
N VAL A 63 -0.69 -13.38 -15.07
CA VAL A 63 -2.04 -13.72 -15.57
C VAL A 63 -1.95 -14.53 -16.86
N ALA A 64 -1.02 -14.20 -17.75
CA ALA A 64 -0.78 -14.95 -18.99
C ALA A 64 -0.34 -16.40 -18.72
N ASP A 65 0.46 -16.63 -17.67
CA ASP A 65 0.98 -17.96 -17.35
C ASP A 65 -0.09 -18.87 -16.69
N ILE A 66 -0.97 -18.29 -15.87
CA ILE A 66 -2.14 -18.98 -15.29
C ILE A 66 -3.15 -19.34 -16.39
N LEU A 67 -3.36 -18.46 -17.38
CA LEU A 67 -4.26 -18.72 -18.51
C LEU A 67 -3.71 -19.81 -19.45
N LYS A 68 -2.40 -19.88 -19.69
CA LYS A 68 -1.78 -20.94 -20.49
C LYS A 68 -1.92 -22.33 -19.87
N HIS A 69 -1.82 -22.44 -18.54
CA HIS A 69 -1.94 -23.73 -17.84
C HIS A 69 -3.38 -24.22 -17.68
N ARG A 70 -4.40 -23.38 -17.93
CA ARG A 70 -5.81 -23.78 -17.84
C ARG A 70 -6.29 -24.58 -19.05
N ASN A 71 -5.56 -24.53 -20.18
CA ASN A 71 -5.91 -25.23 -21.42
C ASN A 71 -5.18 -26.58 -21.62
N TYR A 72 -4.42 -27.06 -20.63
CA TYR A 72 -3.80 -28.39 -20.65
C TYR A 72 -4.47 -29.31 -19.63
N ARG A 73 -5.75 -29.58 -19.86
CA ARG A 73 -6.49 -30.65 -19.19
C ARG A 73 -7.52 -31.20 -20.19
N ASP A 74 -6.98 -31.87 -21.20
CA ASP A 74 -7.67 -32.94 -21.92
C ASP A 74 -7.50 -34.23 -21.10
#